data_AF-A0A9E5Z1T9-F1
#
_entry.id   AF-A0A9E5Z1T9-F1
#
_cell.length_a   1.000
_cell.length_b   1.000
_cell.length_c   1.000
_cell.angle_alpha   90.00
_cell.angle_beta   90.00
_cell.angle_gamma   90.00
#
_symmetry.space_group_name_H-M   'P 1'
#
loop_
_entity.id
_entity.type
_entity.pdbx_description
1 polymer ?
#
loop_
_entity_poly.entity_id
_entity_poly.type
_entity_poly.pdbx_seq_one_letter_code
_entity_poly.pdbx_strand_id
1 'polypeptide(L)'
;MMDSRCVPISYDDPAVLARYDATLTELHRFADDPVAAIEDILIEHPDFALGHIFRAVCFAGGSTARYIPAMEHSLSHAEAIGTPLNERERGLVAAVRKRCTGDWRGAQQAVEAILAAFPRDSLALHFGHQLDFLLGDSLNLRGRVERVFPY
;
A
#
# COMPACT_ATOMS: atom_id res chain seq x y z
N MET A 1 -11.15 -0.78 12.78
CA MET A 1 -12.10 -1.61 11.99
C MET A 1 -11.33 -2.65 11.18
N MET A 2 -12.02 -3.49 10.41
CA MET A 2 -11.42 -4.40 9.43
C MET A 2 -11.96 -4.07 8.04
N ASP A 3 -11.17 -4.33 6.98
CA ASP A 3 -11.65 -4.32 5.60
C ASP A 3 -12.42 -5.60 5.22
N SER A 4 -12.89 -5.67 3.97
CA SER A 4 -13.55 -6.86 3.41
C SER A 4 -12.69 -8.13 3.41
N ARG A 5 -11.36 -8.01 3.60
CA ARG A 5 -10.39 -9.12 3.66
C ARG A 5 -10.01 -9.48 5.10
N CYS A 6 -10.68 -8.88 6.09
CA CYS A 6 -10.40 -9.04 7.52
C CYS A 6 -9.02 -8.49 7.95
N VAL A 7 -8.52 -7.46 7.27
CA VAL A 7 -7.26 -6.79 7.59
C VAL A 7 -7.54 -5.53 8.41
N PRO A 8 -6.80 -5.27 9.52
CA PRO A 8 -7.03 -4.08 10.36
C PRO A 8 -6.83 -2.76 9.60
N ILE A 9 -7.74 -1.81 9.85
CA ILE A 9 -7.67 -0.43 9.36
C ILE A 9 -8.00 0.55 10.51
N SER A 10 -7.20 1.62 10.60
CA SER A 10 -7.35 2.72 11.57
C SER A 10 -8.30 3.82 11.06
N TYR A 11 -9.45 3.40 10.56
CA TYR A 11 -10.53 4.27 10.08
C TYR A 11 -11.87 3.58 10.33
N ASP A 12 -12.91 4.33 10.64
CA ASP A 12 -14.18 3.78 11.14
C ASP A 12 -15.43 4.11 10.31
N ASP A 13 -15.27 4.72 9.13
CA ASP A 13 -16.38 4.95 8.19
C ASP A 13 -16.54 3.79 7.17
N PRO A 14 -17.61 2.98 7.24
CA PRO A 14 -17.82 1.86 6.33
C PRO A 14 -18.01 2.27 4.86
N ALA A 15 -18.54 3.47 4.59
CA ALA A 15 -18.73 3.95 3.23
C ALA A 15 -17.39 4.27 2.56
N VAL A 16 -16.46 4.86 3.31
CA VAL A 16 -15.08 5.09 2.86
C VAL A 16 -14.34 3.78 2.63
N LEU A 17 -14.50 2.81 3.53
CA LEU A 17 -13.88 1.49 3.37
C LEU A 17 -14.39 0.75 2.13
N ALA A 18 -15.68 0.86 1.82
CA ALA A 18 -16.24 0.29 0.59
C ALA A 18 -15.67 0.94 -0.68
N ARG A 19 -15.52 2.28 -0.70
CA ARG A 19 -14.88 3.01 -1.80
C ARG A 19 -13.41 2.61 -1.94
N TYR A 20 -12.67 2.53 -0.84
CA TYR A 20 -11.28 2.07 -0.83
C TYR A 20 -11.13 0.65 -1.39
N ASP A 21 -12.03 -0.27 -1.03
CA ASP A 21 -12.01 -1.63 -1.56
C ASP A 21 -12.27 -1.70 -3.08
N ALA A 22 -13.10 -0.80 -3.60
CA ALA A 22 -13.30 -0.64 -5.05
C ALA A 22 -12.02 -0.10 -5.72
N THR A 23 -11.40 0.93 -5.16
CA THR A 23 -10.12 1.49 -5.65
C THR A 23 -8.97 0.47 -5.62
N LEU A 24 -8.89 -0.38 -4.58
CA LEU A 24 -7.97 -1.52 -4.55
C LEU A 24 -8.23 -2.49 -5.70
N THR A 25 -9.49 -2.73 -6.02
CA THR A 25 -9.88 -3.63 -7.11
C THR A 25 -9.47 -3.08 -8.47
N GLU A 26 -9.61 -1.77 -8.69
CA GLU A 26 -9.13 -1.06 -9.89
C GLU A 26 -7.61 -1.19 -10.02
N LEU A 27 -6.87 -0.95 -8.93
CA LEU A 27 -5.41 -1.13 -8.87
C LEU A 27 -4.99 -2.54 -9.30
N HIS A 28 -5.63 -3.58 -8.75
CA HIS A 28 -5.29 -4.97 -9.10
C HIS A 28 -5.63 -5.32 -10.55
N ARG A 29 -6.63 -4.66 -11.14
CA ARG A 29 -7.02 -4.85 -12.55
C ARG A 29 -6.13 -4.08 -13.52
N PHE A 30 -5.28 -3.18 -13.03
CA PHE A 30 -4.60 -2.17 -13.86
C PHE A 30 -5.60 -1.43 -14.75
N ALA A 31 -6.78 -1.12 -14.21
CA ALA A 31 -7.86 -0.44 -14.89
C ALA A 31 -8.02 0.99 -14.38
N ASP A 32 -8.55 1.86 -15.24
CA ASP A 32 -8.87 3.26 -14.93
C ASP A 32 -7.68 4.04 -14.32
N ASP A 33 -7.94 4.90 -13.34
CA ASP A 33 -6.94 5.66 -12.61
C ASP A 33 -7.15 5.50 -11.09
N PRO A 34 -6.53 4.48 -10.46
CA PRO A 34 -6.68 4.26 -9.02
C PRO A 34 -6.05 5.40 -8.19
N VAL A 35 -5.15 6.22 -8.77
CA VAL A 35 -4.60 7.39 -8.08
C VAL A 35 -5.66 8.50 -8.03
N ALA A 36 -6.36 8.76 -9.13
CA ALA A 36 -7.48 9.70 -9.12
C ALA A 36 -8.59 9.25 -8.16
N ALA A 37 -8.95 7.96 -8.18
CA ALA A 37 -10.00 7.42 -7.31
C ALA A 37 -9.68 7.56 -5.80
N ILE A 38 -8.42 7.34 -5.40
CA ILE A 38 -8.02 7.57 -4.00
C ILE A 38 -7.93 9.06 -3.67
N GLU A 39 -7.53 9.91 -4.62
CA GLU A 39 -7.49 11.37 -4.43
C GLU A 39 -8.90 11.93 -4.17
N ASP A 40 -9.91 11.45 -4.89
CA ASP A 40 -11.32 11.82 -4.64
C ASP A 40 -11.76 11.46 -3.20
N ILE A 41 -11.38 10.28 -2.71
CA ILE A 41 -11.65 9.89 -1.31
C ILE A 41 -10.95 10.86 -0.35
N LEU A 42 -9.68 11.21 -0.62
CA LEU A 42 -8.87 12.06 0.27
C LEU A 42 -9.30 13.54 0.26
N ILE A 43 -10.01 14.01 -0.78
CA ILE A 43 -10.63 15.35 -0.78
C ILE A 43 -11.73 15.42 0.30
N GLU A 44 -12.55 14.38 0.41
CA GLU A 44 -13.65 14.29 1.37
C GLU A 44 -13.18 13.84 2.77
N HIS A 45 -12.19 12.94 2.80
CA HIS A 45 -11.68 12.26 3.99
C HIS A 45 -10.15 12.43 4.10
N PRO A 46 -9.65 13.66 4.33
CA PRO A 46 -8.21 13.92 4.36
C PRO A 46 -7.48 13.22 5.51
N ASP A 47 -8.22 12.75 6.53
CA ASP A 47 -7.74 12.00 7.67
C ASP A 47 -7.69 10.47 7.44
N PHE A 48 -8.01 9.99 6.23
CA PHE A 48 -7.90 8.59 5.88
C PHE A 48 -6.45 8.18 5.58
N ALA A 49 -5.69 7.86 6.62
CA ALA A 49 -4.25 7.57 6.53
C ALA A 49 -3.90 6.47 5.51
N LEU A 50 -4.69 5.40 5.47
CA LEU A 50 -4.46 4.30 4.53
C LEU A 50 -4.65 4.75 3.07
N GLY A 51 -5.49 5.74 2.79
CA GLY A 51 -5.61 6.32 1.46
C GLY A 51 -4.35 7.05 1.01
N HIS A 52 -3.74 7.83 1.91
CA HIS A 52 -2.44 8.45 1.65
C HIS A 52 -1.33 7.41 1.43
N ILE A 53 -1.32 6.35 2.24
CA ILE A 53 -0.37 5.23 2.08
C ILE A 53 -0.58 4.52 0.73
N PHE A 54 -1.82 4.24 0.35
CA PHE A 54 -2.18 3.65 -0.94
C PHE A 54 -1.65 4.50 -2.10
N ARG A 55 -1.89 5.81 -2.05
CA ARG A 55 -1.38 6.76 -3.06
C ARG A 55 0.14 6.69 -3.19
N ALA A 56 0.84 6.62 -2.05
CA ALA A 56 2.29 6.46 -2.02
C ALA A 56 2.75 5.13 -2.65
N VAL A 57 2.03 4.03 -2.39
CA VAL A 57 2.30 2.71 -2.99
C VAL A 57 2.12 2.72 -4.51
N CYS A 58 1.09 3.39 -5.04
CA CYS A 58 0.89 3.53 -6.48
C CYS A 58 2.10 4.20 -7.17
N PHE A 59 2.62 5.27 -6.56
CA PHE A 59 3.83 5.93 -7.04
C PHE A 59 5.11 5.10 -6.86
N ALA A 60 5.18 4.31 -5.80
CA ALA A 60 6.30 3.42 -5.49
C ALA A 60 6.50 2.31 -6.53
N GLY A 61 5.44 1.91 -7.23
CA GLY A 61 5.48 0.97 -8.35
C GLY A 61 6.16 1.51 -9.61
N GLY A 62 6.43 2.83 -9.69
CA GLY A 62 7.24 3.42 -10.76
C GLY A 62 8.74 3.28 -10.50
N SER A 63 9.55 3.17 -11.56
CA SER A 63 11.02 3.11 -11.46
C SER A 63 11.71 4.49 -11.41
N THR A 64 10.96 5.56 -11.61
CA THR A 64 11.53 6.90 -11.82
C THR A 64 11.55 7.75 -10.56
N ALA A 65 12.66 8.46 -10.32
CA ALA A 65 12.85 9.32 -9.16
C ALA A 65 11.86 10.51 -9.09
N ARG A 66 11.21 10.86 -10.20
CA ARG A 66 10.22 11.96 -10.27
C ARG A 66 9.05 11.79 -9.29
N TYR A 67 8.76 10.56 -8.88
CA TYR A 67 7.66 10.25 -7.97
C TYR A 67 8.04 10.31 -6.49
N ILE A 68 9.33 10.43 -6.16
CA ILE A 68 9.79 10.49 -4.76
C ILE A 68 9.11 11.61 -3.98
N PRO A 69 9.01 12.86 -4.49
CA PRO A 69 8.31 13.92 -3.76
C PRO A 69 6.83 13.60 -3.49
N ALA A 70 6.14 12.95 -4.44
CA ALA A 70 4.73 12.58 -4.29
C ALA A 70 4.54 11.47 -3.24
N MET A 71 5.45 10.49 -3.20
CA MET A 71 5.48 9.46 -2.14
C MET A 71 5.71 10.10 -0.78
N GLU A 72 6.76 10.91 -0.63
CA GLU A 72 7.09 11.58 0.63
C GLU A 72 5.95 12.48 1.12
N HIS A 73 5.34 13.25 0.23
CA HIS A 73 4.18 14.08 0.55
C HIS A 73 3.02 13.24 1.11
N SER A 74 2.71 12.12 0.47
CA SER A 74 1.61 11.24 0.90
C SER A 74 1.93 10.59 2.26
N LEU A 75 3.16 10.11 2.47
CA LEU A 75 3.57 9.55 3.77
C LEU A 75 3.54 10.58 4.89
N SER A 76 4.00 11.80 4.64
CA SER A 76 3.95 12.87 5.64
C SER A 76 2.52 13.22 6.04
N HIS A 77 1.55 13.17 5.11
CA HIS A 77 0.13 13.33 5.45
C HIS A 77 -0.38 12.15 6.28
N ALA A 78 -0.06 10.92 5.88
CA ALA A 78 -0.45 9.72 6.64
C ALA A 78 0.05 9.76 8.11
N GLU A 79 1.29 10.21 8.32
CA GLU A 79 1.92 10.30 9.64
C GLU A 79 1.45 11.52 10.46
N ALA A 80 0.97 12.57 9.81
CA ALA A 80 0.47 13.79 10.48
C ALA A 80 -0.97 13.66 10.98
N ILE A 81 -1.67 12.59 10.62
CA ILE A 81 -3.03 12.32 11.09
C ILE A 81 -2.99 12.05 12.59
N GLY A 82 -3.87 12.72 13.35
CA GLY A 82 -3.92 12.61 14.81
C GLY A 82 -4.28 11.22 15.33
N THR A 83 -4.86 10.37 14.48
CA THR A 83 -5.17 8.97 14.77
C THR A 83 -3.92 8.10 14.62
N PRO A 84 -3.52 7.34 15.64
CA PRO A 84 -2.37 6.46 15.54
C PRO A 84 -2.53 5.38 14.46
N LEU A 85 -1.52 5.25 13.60
CA LEU A 85 -1.45 4.16 12.63
C LEU A 85 -1.35 2.81 13.33
N ASN A 86 -2.06 1.81 12.81
CA ASN A 86 -1.94 0.42 13.28
C ASN A 86 -0.64 -0.21 12.77
N GLU A 87 -0.37 -1.45 13.20
CA GLU A 87 0.89 -2.14 12.87
C GLU A 87 1.10 -2.32 11.35
N ARG A 88 0.05 -2.69 10.62
CA ARG A 88 0.08 -2.84 9.16
C ARG A 88 0.40 -1.52 8.47
N GLU A 89 -0.30 -0.45 8.84
CA GLU A 89 -0.10 0.89 8.26
C GLU A 89 1.31 1.42 8.53
N ARG A 90 1.83 1.27 9.76
CA ARG A 90 3.21 1.63 10.09
C ARG A 90 4.23 0.82 9.27
N GLY A 91 3.96 -0.47 9.06
CA GLY A 91 4.78 -1.33 8.20
C GLY A 91 4.82 -0.83 6.76
N LEU A 92 3.66 -0.50 6.18
CA LEU A 92 3.57 0.04 4.83
C LEU A 92 4.30 1.37 4.69
N VAL A 93 4.12 2.30 5.65
CA VAL A 93 4.88 3.56 5.69
C VAL A 93 6.38 3.29 5.69
N ALA A 94 6.87 2.40 6.55
CA ALA A 94 8.29 2.06 6.62
C ALA A 94 8.81 1.47 5.29
N ALA A 95 8.04 0.59 4.65
CA ALA A 95 8.39 0.01 3.36
C ALA A 95 8.49 1.08 2.25
N VAL A 96 7.53 2.01 2.18
CA VAL A 96 7.56 3.09 1.20
C VAL A 96 8.67 4.11 1.51
N ARG A 97 8.96 4.42 2.78
CA ARG A 97 10.12 5.27 3.15
C ARG A 97 11.43 4.67 2.64
N LYS A 98 11.65 3.37 2.81
CA LYS A 98 12.82 2.66 2.27
C LYS A 98 12.89 2.81 0.74
N ARG A 99 11.75 2.65 0.06
CA ARG A 99 11.64 2.88 -1.37
C ARG A 99 11.99 4.31 -1.77
N CYS A 100 11.57 5.35 -1.03
CA CYS A 100 11.94 6.75 -1.29
C CYS A 100 13.45 6.96 -1.23
N THR A 101 14.13 6.32 -0.27
CA THR A 101 15.59 6.43 -0.09
C THR A 101 16.43 5.60 -1.06
N GLY A 102 15.78 4.83 -1.94
CA GLY A 102 16.46 3.91 -2.87
C GLY A 102 16.85 2.56 -2.25
N ASP A 103 16.44 2.27 -1.01
CA ASP A 103 16.60 0.96 -0.38
C ASP A 103 15.51 -0.01 -0.87
N TRP A 104 15.63 -0.42 -2.14
CA TRP A 104 14.67 -1.32 -2.79
C TRP A 104 14.56 -2.68 -2.11
N ARG A 105 15.70 -3.26 -1.72
CA ARG A 105 15.75 -4.58 -1.07
C ARG A 105 15.18 -4.52 0.33
N GLY A 106 15.48 -3.46 1.09
CA GLY A 106 14.84 -3.27 2.39
C GLY A 106 13.35 -3.03 2.27
N ALA A 107 12.87 -2.32 1.23
CA ALA A 107 11.43 -2.17 0.98
C ALA A 107 10.77 -3.53 0.73
N GLN A 108 11.38 -4.38 -0.11
CA GLN A 108 10.90 -5.74 -0.38
C GLN A 108 10.83 -6.59 0.90
N GLN A 109 11.87 -6.53 1.75
CA GLN A 109 11.91 -7.23 3.03
C GLN A 109 10.85 -6.72 4.02
N ALA A 110 10.64 -5.41 4.08
CA ALA A 110 9.60 -4.83 4.92
C ALA A 110 8.20 -5.30 4.50
N VAL A 111 7.93 -5.38 3.20
CA VAL A 111 6.66 -5.92 2.70
C VAL A 111 6.49 -7.41 3.02
N GLU A 112 7.57 -8.21 2.94
CA GLU A 112 7.52 -9.62 3.34
C GLU A 112 7.12 -9.77 4.81
N ALA A 113 7.67 -8.94 5.70
CA ALA A 113 7.31 -8.95 7.12
C ALA A 113 5.84 -8.58 7.35
N ILE A 114 5.30 -7.62 6.58
CA ILE A 114 3.87 -7.26 6.62
C ILE A 114 3.04 -8.47 6.21
N LEU A 115 3.35 -9.13 5.10
CA LEU A 115 2.58 -10.26 4.58
C LEU A 115 2.66 -11.50 5.49
N ALA A 116 3.74 -11.67 6.26
CA ALA A 116 3.81 -12.70 7.28
C ALA A 116 2.79 -12.46 8.42
N ALA A 117 2.57 -11.21 8.82
CA ALA A 117 1.60 -10.84 9.85
C ALA A 117 0.16 -10.67 9.32
N PHE A 118 0.02 -10.17 8.09
CA PHE A 118 -1.22 -9.82 7.43
C PHE A 118 -1.29 -10.46 6.03
N PRO A 119 -1.39 -11.79 5.92
CA PRO A 119 -1.30 -12.50 4.64
C PRO A 119 -2.41 -12.13 3.64
N ARG A 120 -3.51 -11.54 4.11
CA ARG A 120 -4.63 -11.07 3.28
C ARG A 120 -4.53 -9.61 2.85
N ASP A 121 -3.46 -8.90 3.23
CA ASP A 121 -3.25 -7.51 2.84
C ASP A 121 -2.92 -7.41 1.35
N SER A 122 -3.96 -7.15 0.55
CA SER A 122 -3.82 -7.09 -0.90
C SER A 122 -2.98 -5.90 -1.37
N LEU A 123 -2.95 -4.80 -0.61
CA LEU A 123 -2.10 -3.65 -0.96
C LEU A 123 -0.62 -4.00 -0.76
N ALA A 124 -0.28 -4.64 0.36
CA ALA A 124 1.07 -5.15 0.59
C ALA A 124 1.46 -6.20 -0.45
N LEU A 125 0.54 -7.10 -0.83
CA LEU A 125 0.76 -8.10 -1.86
C LEU A 125 1.09 -7.45 -3.22
N HIS A 126 0.29 -6.45 -3.62
CA HIS A 126 0.53 -5.69 -4.85
C HIS A 126 1.89 -4.99 -4.79
N PHE A 127 2.20 -4.28 -3.70
CA PHE A 127 3.45 -3.54 -3.58
C PHE A 127 4.67 -4.46 -3.63
N GLY A 128 4.64 -5.56 -2.89
CA GLY A 128 5.71 -6.56 -2.88
C GLY A 128 5.93 -7.15 -4.26
N HIS A 129 4.84 -7.50 -4.97
CA HIS A 129 4.91 -8.01 -6.34
C HIS A 129 5.54 -7.00 -7.30
N GLN A 130 5.20 -5.70 -7.20
CA GLN A 130 5.85 -4.66 -8.01
C GLN A 130 7.34 -4.53 -7.69
N LEU A 131 7.73 -4.59 -6.42
CA LEU A 131 9.14 -4.54 -6.02
C LEU A 131 9.92 -5.74 -6.57
N ASP A 132 9.38 -6.95 -6.48
CA ASP A 132 10.01 -8.15 -7.00
C ASP A 132 10.21 -8.05 -8.53
N PHE A 133 9.22 -7.52 -9.26
CA PHE A 133 9.31 -7.28 -10.70
C PHE A 133 10.41 -6.27 -11.03
N LEU A 134 10.43 -5.11 -10.36
CA LEU A 134 11.40 -4.04 -10.59
C LEU A 134 12.84 -4.46 -10.23
N LEU A 135 12.99 -5.39 -9.28
CA LEU A 135 14.27 -5.95 -8.87
C LEU A 135 14.70 -7.19 -9.68
N GLY A 136 13.86 -7.67 -10.60
CA GLY A 136 14.10 -8.90 -11.36
C GLY A 136 14.10 -10.19 -10.52
N ASP A 137 13.50 -10.16 -9.33
CA ASP A 137 13.42 -11.29 -8.41
C ASP A 137 12.28 -12.24 -8.81
N SER A 138 12.48 -12.99 -9.89
CA SER A 138 11.46 -13.89 -10.45
C SER A 138 11.00 -14.99 -9.49
N LEU A 139 11.87 -15.41 -8.56
CA LEU A 139 11.54 -16.42 -7.54
C LEU A 139 10.56 -15.84 -6.52
N ASN A 140 10.83 -14.66 -5.96
CA ASN A 140 9.87 -14.03 -5.05
C ASN A 140 8.61 -13.57 -5.78
N LEU A 141 8.71 -13.11 -7.03
CA LEU A 141 7.55 -12.68 -7.80
C LEU A 141 6.47 -13.77 -7.87
N ARG A 142 6.88 -15.01 -8.20
CA ARG A 142 5.98 -16.17 -8.18
C ARG A 142 5.64 -16.57 -6.75
N GLY A 143 6.66 -16.78 -5.92
CA GLY A 143 6.49 -17.35 -4.58
C GLY A 143 5.66 -16.49 -3.64
N ARG A 144 5.64 -15.16 -3.81
CA ARG A 144 4.87 -14.25 -2.97
C ARG A 144 3.38 -14.52 -3.07
N VAL A 145 2.88 -14.77 -4.28
CA VAL A 145 1.48 -15.12 -4.50
C VAL A 145 1.18 -16.51 -3.94
N GLU A 146 2.09 -17.47 -4.12
CA GLU A 146 1.94 -18.83 -3.57
C GLU A 146 1.87 -18.85 -2.03
N ARG A 147 2.61 -17.97 -1.34
CA ARG A 147 2.65 -17.90 0.13
C ARG A 147 1.35 -17.38 0.78
N VAL A 148 0.50 -16.67 0.03
CA VAL A 148 -0.73 -16.07 0.58
C VAL A 148 -2.01 -16.82 0.22
N PHE A 149 -1.94 -17.81 -0.66
CA PHE A 149 -3.08 -18.69 -0.93
C PHE A 149 -3.31 -19.65 0.26
N PRO A 150 -4.56 -19.85 0.71
CA PRO A 150 -4.86 -20.92 1.64
C PRO A 150 -4.61 -22.26 0.97
N TYR A 151 -3.83 -23.12 1.63
CA TYR A 151 -3.66 -24.53 1.25
C TYR A 151 -4.95 -25.33 1.45
#